data_AF-A0A8S1EH18-F1
#
_entry.id   AF-A0A8S1EH18-F1
#
_cell.length_a   1.000
_cell.length_b   1.000
_cell.length_c   1.000
_cell.angle_alpha   90.00
_cell.angle_beta   90.00
_cell.angle_gamma   90.00
#
_symmetry.space_group_name_H-M   'P 1'
#
loop_
_entity.id
_entity.type
_entity.pdbx_description
1 polymer ?
#
loop_
_entity_poly.entity_id
_entity_poly.type
_entity_poly.pdbx_seq_one_letter_code
_entity_poly.pdbx_strand_id
1 'polypeptide(L)'
;MDQGDAKSESVIEDEEVAAFVKEAVERSGKNPVSLFNELVVQFNKTPPQYEFYNRNCPNDKVHKNQFICITMINDTRIEGRILPQKKLAKVSCALRGLEVILNYLNMQVEQKIDFGLPTTIHELFRLHTYAKFYELSRDNMNAFGLEKVIASVFIKANNQFRIISLATGNKCLIGENIRTDGKALNDCHAEILARRGLMRFFYSEIAKFLLDPNKSIFEKGRQGRRFNLRPGITFHLFINTAPCGSGRISKKVNMNDERDVVNARRLRFKLDRGMGAVLGDDVEFNDPQTFDGILAGERLRTMSCSDKLMRSSVLGVQGALLSHFVNPIYYTSISVAELNNVERLTTAIFARVASFNPPQPFMVKPVVIGQCQTEDVERASTAKNSNQSSNWNIADGVVELVRTSDGMVHTRNSMDGTEDVDASRLSKYEMANLLKKILKLSRTPIARELSYEQLKCGVEHYQIAKQSLLDYLRAKGMGDWQKKPAEMEMFNVF
;
A
#
# COMPACT_ATOMS: atom_id res chain seq x y z
N MET A 1 30.92 -21.96 11.74
CA MET A 1 31.30 -20.55 11.53
C MET A 1 32.44 -20.53 10.54
N ASP A 2 32.16 -20.03 9.35
CA ASP A 2 32.97 -20.23 8.15
C ASP A 2 34.07 -19.16 8.06
N GLN A 3 35.32 -19.53 7.76
CA GLN A 3 36.47 -18.60 7.69
C GLN A 3 36.29 -17.49 6.64
N GLY A 4 35.27 -17.62 5.78
CA GLY A 4 34.93 -16.65 4.75
C GLY A 4 34.17 -15.41 5.22
N ASP A 5 33.54 -15.42 6.40
CA ASP A 5 32.78 -14.27 6.93
C ASP A 5 33.69 -13.30 7.71
N ALA A 6 34.62 -13.83 8.51
CA ALA A 6 35.61 -13.03 9.24
C ALA A 6 36.53 -12.19 8.33
N LYS A 7 36.80 -12.66 7.11
CA LYS A 7 37.59 -11.92 6.09
C LYS A 7 36.78 -10.86 5.34
N SER A 8 35.45 -10.96 5.31
CA SER A 8 34.62 -9.88 4.77
C SER A 8 34.41 -8.76 5.78
N GLU A 9 34.32 -9.08 7.07
CA GLU A 9 34.29 -8.09 8.15
C GLU A 9 35.56 -7.23 8.16
N SER A 10 36.74 -7.84 8.00
CA SER A 10 38.00 -7.09 7.93
C SER A 10 38.09 -6.13 6.74
N VAL A 11 37.47 -6.45 5.59
CA VAL A 11 37.42 -5.53 4.44
C VAL A 11 36.48 -4.35 4.71
N ILE A 12 35.38 -4.54 5.45
CA ILE A 12 34.48 -3.45 5.86
C ILE A 12 35.17 -2.50 6.84
N GLU A 13 36.07 -3.02 7.69
CA GLU A 13 36.86 -2.23 8.62
C GLU A 13 38.01 -1.47 7.93
N ASP A 14 38.73 -2.11 7.00
CA ASP A 14 39.85 -1.53 6.25
C ASP A 14 39.42 -0.59 5.11
N GLU A 15 38.16 -0.68 4.66
CA GLU A 15 37.59 0.20 3.65
C GLU A 15 37.04 1.48 4.29
N GLU A 16 37.47 2.65 3.77
CA GLU A 16 36.91 3.96 4.13
C GLU A 16 35.49 4.04 3.56
N VAL A 17 34.57 3.34 4.22
CA VAL A 17 33.16 3.27 3.91
C VAL A 17 32.46 4.27 4.81
N ALA A 18 31.61 5.12 4.23
CA ALA A 18 30.84 6.09 4.98
C ALA A 18 29.98 5.40 6.07
N ALA A 19 29.88 6.02 7.26
CA ALA A 19 29.24 5.41 8.42
C ALA A 19 27.78 4.96 8.15
N PHE A 20 27.03 5.72 7.35
CA PHE A 20 25.64 5.39 6.99
C PHE A 20 25.53 4.13 6.11
N VAL A 21 26.57 3.79 5.34
CA VAL A 21 26.61 2.55 4.55
C VAL A 21 26.80 1.35 5.48
N LYS A 22 27.72 1.47 6.46
CA LYS A 22 27.95 0.42 7.47
C LYS A 22 26.66 0.15 8.26
N GLU A 23 26.01 1.22 8.71
CA GLU A 23 24.72 1.15 9.41
C GLU A 23 23.62 0.51 8.55
N ALA A 24 23.52 0.85 7.27
CA ALA A 24 22.53 0.26 6.37
C ALA A 24 22.74 -1.25 6.17
N VAL A 25 24.00 -1.69 6.05
CA VAL A 25 24.34 -3.12 5.96
C VAL A 25 23.94 -3.84 7.25
N GLU A 26 24.30 -3.29 8.41
CA GLU A 26 23.96 -3.85 9.73
C GLU A 26 22.44 -3.96 9.92
N ARG A 27 21.69 -2.87 9.69
CA ARG A 27 20.23 -2.84 9.79
C ARG A 27 19.55 -3.85 8.87
N SER A 28 20.15 -4.13 7.70
CA SER A 28 19.58 -5.08 6.74
C SER A 28 19.74 -6.55 7.14
N GLY A 29 20.70 -6.87 8.02
CA GLY A 29 21.09 -8.24 8.35
C GLY A 29 21.65 -9.05 7.15
N LYS A 30 22.01 -8.39 6.05
CA LYS A 30 22.53 -9.01 4.82
C LYS A 30 23.99 -8.64 4.62
N ASN A 31 24.77 -9.50 3.97
CA ASN A 31 26.11 -9.10 3.53
C ASN A 31 26.02 -7.98 2.46
N PRO A 32 27.05 -7.12 2.31
CA PRO A 32 27.01 -5.95 1.43
C PRO A 32 26.65 -6.28 -0.02
N VAL A 33 27.18 -7.39 -0.56
CA VAL A 33 26.92 -7.79 -1.95
C VAL A 33 25.46 -8.19 -2.15
N SER A 34 24.88 -8.90 -1.17
CA SER A 34 23.48 -9.32 -1.20
C SER A 34 22.55 -8.11 -1.13
N LEU A 35 22.79 -7.20 -0.18
CA LEU A 35 22.00 -5.97 -0.05
C LEU A 35 22.12 -5.12 -1.32
N PHE A 36 23.35 -4.93 -1.82
CA PHE A 36 23.59 -4.15 -3.03
C PHE A 36 22.90 -4.74 -4.25
N ASN A 37 22.98 -6.06 -4.47
CA ASN A 37 22.29 -6.72 -5.59
C ASN A 37 20.79 -6.47 -5.54
N GLU A 38 20.18 -6.62 -4.36
CA GLU A 38 18.75 -6.43 -4.18
C GLU A 38 18.34 -4.97 -4.44
N LEU A 39 19.09 -4.01 -3.90
CA LEU A 39 18.81 -2.60 -4.12
C LEU A 39 19.06 -2.17 -5.55
N VAL A 40 20.08 -2.67 -6.23
CA VAL A 40 20.29 -2.42 -7.66
C VAL A 40 19.16 -3.03 -8.48
N VAL A 41 18.67 -4.22 -8.14
CA VAL A 41 17.49 -4.79 -8.82
C VAL A 41 16.27 -3.91 -8.60
N GLN A 42 16.08 -3.32 -7.41
CA GLN A 42 14.99 -2.38 -7.15
C GLN A 42 15.18 -1.05 -7.92
N PHE A 43 16.41 -0.54 -7.98
CA PHE A 43 16.77 0.74 -8.60
C PHE A 43 16.79 0.66 -10.15
N ASN A 44 17.56 -0.27 -10.70
CA ASN A 44 17.84 -0.44 -12.14
C ASN A 44 16.98 -1.53 -12.82
N LYS A 45 16.20 -2.32 -12.07
CA LYS A 45 15.38 -3.46 -12.58
C LYS A 45 16.15 -4.63 -13.20
N THR A 46 17.46 -4.54 -13.28
CA THR A 46 18.36 -5.59 -13.72
C THR A 46 19.36 -5.89 -12.61
N PRO A 47 19.81 -7.15 -12.48
CA PRO A 47 20.89 -7.46 -11.56
C PRO A 47 22.16 -6.72 -11.99
N PRO A 48 23.00 -6.26 -11.04
CA PRO A 48 24.27 -5.65 -11.38
C PRO A 48 25.13 -6.68 -12.14
N GLN A 49 25.69 -6.24 -13.26
CA GLN A 49 26.71 -7.01 -13.98
C GLN A 49 28.07 -6.67 -13.40
N TYR A 50 28.84 -7.70 -13.06
CA TYR A 50 30.15 -7.56 -12.45
C TYR A 50 31.23 -7.95 -13.45
N GLU A 51 32.13 -7.02 -13.73
CA GLU A 51 33.33 -7.27 -14.50
C GLU A 51 34.54 -7.34 -13.57
N PHE A 52 35.48 -8.24 -13.88
CA PHE A 52 36.70 -8.44 -13.10
C PHE A 52 37.93 -8.27 -13.97
N TYR A 53 38.83 -7.38 -13.57
CA TYR A 53 40.12 -7.20 -14.22
C TYR A 53 41.24 -7.68 -13.29
N ASN A 54 42.23 -8.37 -13.85
CA ASN A 54 43.43 -8.79 -13.12
C ASN A 54 44.53 -7.74 -13.35
N ARG A 55 45.04 -7.14 -12.28
CA ARG A 55 46.24 -6.30 -12.34
C ARG A 55 47.44 -7.13 -11.90
N ASN A 56 48.18 -7.67 -12.86
CA ASN A 56 49.50 -8.23 -12.56
C ASN A 56 50.46 -7.06 -12.29
N CYS A 57 50.81 -6.81 -11.02
CA CYS A 57 51.88 -5.88 -10.69
C CYS A 57 53.23 -6.54 -10.98
N PRO A 58 54.01 -6.08 -11.98
CA PRO A 58 55.23 -6.77 -12.41
C PRO A 58 56.34 -6.77 -11.35
N ASN A 59 56.28 -5.83 -10.38
CA ASN A 59 57.37 -5.58 -9.43
C ASN A 59 57.13 -6.12 -8.01
N ASP A 60 55.99 -6.76 -7.74
CA ASP A 60 55.62 -7.14 -6.37
C ASP A 60 55.61 -8.67 -6.20
N LYS A 61 56.70 -9.22 -5.66
CA LYS A 61 56.91 -10.69 -5.55
C LYS A 61 55.99 -11.37 -4.52
N VAL A 62 55.23 -10.61 -3.73
CA VAL A 62 54.44 -11.11 -2.58
C VAL A 62 52.95 -11.29 -2.91
N HIS A 63 52.39 -10.57 -3.88
CA HIS A 63 50.94 -10.60 -4.18
C HIS A 63 50.66 -10.85 -5.66
N LYS A 64 50.81 -12.11 -6.10
CA LYS A 64 50.73 -12.50 -7.53
C LYS A 64 49.35 -12.42 -8.20
N ASN A 65 48.26 -12.15 -7.47
CA ASN A 65 46.91 -12.04 -8.05
C ASN A 65 46.15 -10.89 -7.39
N GLN A 66 45.92 -9.80 -8.13
CA GLN A 66 45.14 -8.66 -7.67
C GLN A 66 43.94 -8.45 -8.59
N PHE A 67 42.75 -8.40 -8.02
CA PHE A 67 41.49 -8.27 -8.75
C PHE A 67 40.87 -6.92 -8.45
N ILE A 68 40.30 -6.30 -9.49
CA ILE A 68 39.39 -5.17 -9.36
C ILE A 68 38.02 -5.57 -9.90
N CYS A 69 36.96 -5.16 -9.22
CA CYS A 69 35.60 -5.43 -9.60
C CYS A 69 34.89 -4.14 -9.97
N ILE A 70 34.19 -4.14 -11.11
CA ILE A 70 33.51 -2.99 -11.67
C ILE A 70 32.05 -3.34 -11.95
N THR A 71 31.15 -2.40 -11.70
CA THR A 71 29.74 -2.48 -12.09
C THR A 71 29.21 -1.11 -12.52
N MET A 72 28.02 -1.08 -13.12
CA MET A 72 27.37 0.15 -13.59
C MET A 72 26.03 0.34 -12.87
N ILE A 73 25.76 1.57 -12.41
CA ILE A 73 24.46 1.98 -11.86
C ILE A 73 24.01 3.27 -12.56
N ASN A 74 22.92 3.24 -13.35
CA ASN A 74 22.43 4.42 -14.11
C ASN A 74 23.57 5.22 -14.76
N ASP A 75 24.35 4.55 -15.62
CA ASP A 75 25.52 5.11 -16.32
C ASP A 75 26.68 5.59 -15.43
N THR A 76 26.57 5.42 -14.11
CA THR A 76 27.65 5.68 -13.16
C THR A 76 28.49 4.42 -13.01
N ARG A 77 29.78 4.52 -13.34
CA ARG A 77 30.76 3.44 -13.14
C ARG A 77 31.16 3.37 -11.67
N ILE A 78 30.91 2.22 -11.06
CA ILE A 78 31.33 1.90 -9.69
C ILE A 78 32.52 0.96 -9.77
N GLU A 79 33.65 1.40 -9.20
CA GLU A 79 34.91 0.67 -9.21
C GLU A 79 35.34 0.41 -7.76
N GLY A 80 35.45 -0.88 -7.40
CA GLY A 80 35.96 -1.34 -6.12
C GLY A 80 37.48 -1.18 -5.98
N ARG A 81 38.01 -1.42 -4.78
CA ARG A 81 39.45 -1.47 -4.52
C ARG A 81 40.11 -2.68 -5.18
N ILE A 82 41.42 -2.58 -5.36
CA ILE A 82 42.27 -3.66 -5.85
C ILE A 82 42.55 -4.61 -4.69
N LEU A 83 42.08 -5.84 -4.77
CA LEU A 83 42.11 -6.81 -3.67
C LEU A 83 42.60 -8.19 -4.13
N PRO A 84 43.22 -9.00 -3.25
CA PRO A 84 43.87 -10.25 -3.64
C PRO A 84 42.90 -11.38 -4.06
N GLN A 85 41.59 -11.19 -3.87
CA GLN A 85 40.57 -12.18 -4.21
C GLN A 85 39.37 -11.52 -4.89
N LYS A 86 38.82 -12.18 -5.92
CA LYS A 86 37.60 -11.72 -6.62
C LYS A 86 36.42 -11.51 -5.65
N LYS A 87 36.26 -12.37 -4.64
CA LYS A 87 35.20 -12.24 -3.61
C LYS A 87 35.31 -10.91 -2.86
N LEU A 88 36.51 -10.55 -2.41
CA LEU A 88 36.75 -9.31 -1.67
C LEU A 88 36.64 -8.08 -2.57
N ALA A 89 37.17 -8.14 -3.79
CA ALA A 89 37.00 -7.08 -4.80
C ALA A 89 35.52 -6.79 -5.08
N LYS A 90 34.69 -7.83 -5.13
CA LYS A 90 33.24 -7.71 -5.30
C LYS A 90 32.55 -7.06 -4.10
N VAL A 91 32.95 -7.41 -2.87
CA VAL A 91 32.43 -6.78 -1.63
C VAL A 91 32.74 -5.28 -1.64
N SER A 92 33.97 -4.90 -1.96
CA SER A 92 34.36 -3.48 -2.04
C SER A 92 33.58 -2.71 -3.12
N CYS A 93 33.41 -3.30 -4.30
CA CYS A 93 32.58 -2.72 -5.36
C CYS A 93 31.13 -2.53 -4.90
N ALA A 94 30.56 -3.51 -4.18
CA ALA A 94 29.21 -3.41 -3.63
C ALA A 94 29.08 -2.32 -2.55
N LEU A 95 30.06 -2.17 -1.64
CA LEU A 95 30.05 -1.13 -0.61
C LEU A 95 30.04 0.28 -1.20
N ARG A 96 30.88 0.54 -2.22
CA ARG A 96 30.88 1.80 -2.96
C ARG A 96 29.58 2.02 -3.73
N GLY A 97 29.00 0.96 -4.28
CA GLY A 97 27.71 1.04 -4.96
C GLY A 97 26.55 1.36 -4.00
N LEU A 98 26.59 0.81 -2.78
CA LEU A 98 25.62 1.16 -1.72
C LEU A 98 25.68 2.63 -1.36
N GLU A 99 26.88 3.21 -1.25
CA GLU A 99 27.06 4.64 -0.96
C GLU A 99 26.31 5.51 -1.98
N VAL A 100 26.41 5.19 -3.27
CA VAL A 100 25.71 5.92 -4.34
C VAL A 100 24.19 5.81 -4.21
N ILE A 101 23.66 4.60 -3.97
CA ILE A 101 22.21 4.37 -3.82
C ILE A 101 21.66 5.08 -2.58
N LEU A 102 22.37 5.00 -1.46
CA LEU A 102 21.96 5.60 -0.19
C LEU A 102 22.04 7.14 -0.22
N ASN A 103 23.02 7.71 -0.93
CA ASN A 103 23.07 9.15 -1.18
C ASN A 103 21.89 9.63 -2.02
N TYR A 104 21.50 8.87 -3.05
CA TYR A 104 20.29 9.18 -3.82
C TYR A 104 19.04 9.22 -2.93
N LEU A 105 18.90 8.24 -2.02
CA LEU A 105 17.81 8.21 -1.04
C LEU A 105 17.79 9.44 -0.14
N ASN A 106 18.95 9.89 0.35
CA ASN A 106 19.03 11.09 1.18
C ASN A 106 18.61 12.36 0.43
N MET A 107 19.04 12.51 -0.82
CA MET A 107 18.65 13.67 -1.65
C MET A 107 17.12 13.77 -1.85
N GLN A 108 16.41 12.65 -1.92
CA GLN A 108 14.95 12.66 -2.05
C GLN A 108 14.23 13.08 -0.76
N VAL A 109 14.85 12.88 0.40
CA VAL A 109 14.26 13.21 1.72
C VAL A 109 14.50 14.66 2.13
N GLU A 110 15.62 15.26 1.71
CA GLU A 110 16.03 16.61 2.12
C GLU A 110 15.18 17.76 1.54
N GLN A 111 14.18 17.47 0.69
CA GLN A 111 13.20 18.47 0.29
C GLN A 111 12.38 18.90 1.51
N LYS A 112 12.79 19.99 2.17
CA LYS A 112 12.04 20.60 3.28
C LYS A 112 10.71 21.10 2.74
N ILE A 113 9.64 20.35 2.98
CA ILE A 113 8.34 20.66 2.39
C ILE A 113 7.64 21.70 3.26
N ASP A 114 7.39 22.86 2.66
CA ASP A 114 6.61 23.93 3.26
C ASP A 114 5.24 24.02 2.58
N PHE A 115 4.18 23.82 3.36
CA PHE A 115 2.79 23.96 2.88
C PHE A 115 2.44 25.41 2.51
N GLY A 116 3.30 26.40 2.80
CA GLY A 116 3.19 27.80 2.41
C GLY A 116 3.83 28.17 1.07
N LEU A 117 4.44 27.22 0.35
CA LEU A 117 4.97 27.46 -1.00
C LEU A 117 3.83 27.81 -1.98
N PRO A 118 4.09 28.64 -3.02
CA PRO A 118 3.12 28.93 -4.07
C PRO A 118 2.94 27.71 -4.99
N THR A 119 2.26 26.68 -4.50
CA THR A 119 1.89 25.46 -5.21
C THR A 119 0.48 25.01 -4.78
N THR A 120 -0.08 24.00 -5.44
CA THR A 120 -1.40 23.47 -5.07
C THR A 120 -1.29 22.53 -3.87
N ILE A 121 -2.34 22.44 -3.05
CA ILE A 121 -2.39 21.47 -1.96
C ILE A 121 -2.28 20.01 -2.45
N HIS A 122 -2.73 19.74 -3.67
CA HIS A 122 -2.64 18.42 -4.31
C HIS A 122 -1.20 18.04 -4.64
N GLU A 123 -0.41 19.02 -5.09
CA GLU A 123 1.02 18.86 -5.30
C GLU A 123 1.78 18.66 -3.99
N LEU A 124 1.41 19.41 -2.94
CA LEU A 124 1.98 19.20 -1.62
C LEU A 124 1.72 17.79 -1.08
N PHE A 125 0.54 17.21 -1.33
CA PHE A 125 0.29 15.82 -0.96
C PHE A 125 1.20 14.84 -1.71
N ARG A 126 1.49 15.07 -2.99
CA ARG A 126 2.43 14.27 -3.77
C ARG A 126 3.83 14.34 -3.15
N LEU A 127 4.37 15.55 -2.97
CA LEU A 127 5.71 15.78 -2.41
C LEU A 127 5.85 15.16 -1.02
N HIS A 128 4.88 15.37 -0.13
CA HIS A 128 4.90 14.80 1.23
C HIS A 128 4.84 13.27 1.23
N THR A 129 4.09 12.69 0.30
CA THR A 129 4.01 11.24 0.19
C THR A 129 5.35 10.64 -0.18
N TYR A 130 6.04 11.21 -1.17
CA TYR A 130 7.35 10.71 -1.59
C TYR A 130 8.44 10.99 -0.55
N ALA A 131 8.48 12.18 0.04
CA ALA A 131 9.43 12.46 1.13
C ALA A 131 9.25 11.50 2.31
N LYS A 132 7.99 11.26 2.73
CA LYS A 132 7.72 10.29 3.80
C LYS A 132 8.05 8.86 3.40
N PHE A 133 7.80 8.48 2.15
CA PHE A 133 8.17 7.15 1.65
C PHE A 133 9.68 6.93 1.71
N TYR A 134 10.47 7.86 1.17
CA TYR A 134 11.94 7.73 1.18
C TYR A 134 12.53 7.84 2.59
N GLU A 135 11.93 8.64 3.48
CA GLU A 135 12.28 8.66 4.90
C GLU A 135 12.12 7.26 5.51
N LEU A 136 10.98 6.61 5.28
CA LEU A 136 10.68 5.26 5.76
C LEU A 136 11.53 4.17 5.10
N SER A 137 11.93 4.36 3.84
CA SER A 137 12.83 3.43 3.13
C SER A 137 14.26 3.45 3.68
N ARG A 138 14.70 4.55 4.33
CA ARG A 138 16.01 4.55 5.04
C ARG A 138 16.00 3.64 6.26
N ASP A 139 14.86 3.60 6.97
CA ASP A 139 14.70 2.73 8.14
C ASP A 139 14.35 1.29 7.76
N ASN A 140 13.72 1.09 6.60
CA ASN A 140 13.41 -0.24 6.05
C ASN A 140 13.80 -0.33 4.58
N MET A 141 15.05 -0.69 4.34
CA MET A 141 15.68 -0.71 3.01
C MET A 141 14.96 -1.62 2.02
N ASN A 142 14.31 -2.68 2.51
CA ASN A 142 13.54 -3.61 1.67
C ASN A 142 12.25 -2.97 1.11
N ALA A 143 11.81 -1.83 1.66
CA ALA A 143 10.67 -1.08 1.13
C ALA A 143 11.03 -0.21 -0.08
N PHE A 144 12.33 0.02 -0.34
CA PHE A 144 12.80 0.82 -1.47
C PHE A 144 12.37 0.20 -2.82
N GLY A 145 12.10 1.04 -3.81
CA GLY A 145 11.67 0.60 -5.15
C GLY A 145 10.22 0.09 -5.23
N LEU A 146 9.46 0.11 -4.13
CA LEU A 146 8.05 -0.31 -4.10
C LEU A 146 7.07 0.80 -4.53
N GLU A 147 7.53 2.02 -4.81
CA GLU A 147 6.72 3.22 -5.08
C GLU A 147 6.00 3.25 -6.45
N LYS A 148 6.03 2.15 -7.21
CA LYS A 148 5.35 2.04 -8.53
C LYS A 148 3.90 2.52 -8.47
N VAL A 149 3.17 2.03 -7.47
CA VAL A 149 1.86 2.57 -7.10
C VAL A 149 1.93 2.86 -5.61
N ILE A 150 1.76 4.13 -5.26
CA ILE A 150 1.84 4.64 -3.90
C ILE A 150 0.60 5.48 -3.60
N ALA A 151 0.08 5.32 -2.39
CA ALA A 151 -1.05 6.08 -1.90
C ALA A 151 -0.83 6.47 -0.44
N SER A 152 -1.41 7.59 -0.05
CA SER A 152 -1.33 8.09 1.32
C SER A 152 -2.64 8.77 1.71
N VAL A 153 -2.96 8.68 2.99
CA VAL A 153 -4.09 9.40 3.59
C VAL A 153 -3.55 10.48 4.49
N PHE A 154 -4.01 11.70 4.26
CA PHE A 154 -3.77 12.87 5.08
C PHE A 154 -4.98 13.15 5.96
N ILE A 155 -4.72 13.53 7.21
CA ILE A 155 -5.68 14.22 8.06
C ILE A 155 -5.40 15.73 8.00
N LYS A 156 -6.44 16.54 7.88
CA LYS A 156 -6.40 17.97 8.19
C LYS A 156 -6.97 18.16 9.58
N ALA A 157 -6.22 18.78 10.48
CA ALA A 157 -6.69 19.20 11.80
C ALA A 157 -6.00 20.51 12.18
N ASN A 158 -6.71 21.47 12.78
CA ASN A 158 -6.17 22.78 13.14
C ASN A 158 -5.42 23.48 11.98
N ASN A 159 -6.00 23.40 10.77
CA ASN A 159 -5.40 23.91 9.52
C ASN A 159 -4.05 23.31 9.10
N GLN A 160 -3.61 22.23 9.74
CA GLN A 160 -2.40 21.50 9.38
C GLN A 160 -2.74 20.15 8.76
N PHE A 161 -1.94 19.72 7.79
CA PHE A 161 -2.05 18.41 7.16
C PHE A 161 -0.96 17.47 7.67
N ARG A 162 -1.32 16.21 7.90
CA ARG A 162 -0.37 15.17 8.32
C ARG A 162 -0.71 13.83 7.68
N ILE A 163 0.29 13.11 7.21
CA ILE A 163 0.12 11.73 6.73
C ILE A 163 -0.18 10.84 7.93
N ILE A 164 -1.24 10.04 7.83
CA ILE A 164 -1.63 9.06 8.85
C ILE A 164 -1.50 7.62 8.38
N SER A 165 -1.51 7.40 7.07
CA SER A 165 -1.40 6.09 6.45
C SER A 165 -0.70 6.25 5.12
N LEU A 166 0.28 5.40 4.83
CA LEU A 166 1.00 5.34 3.57
C LEU A 166 1.10 3.88 3.15
N ALA A 167 0.87 3.58 1.89
CA ALA A 167 1.04 2.22 1.38
C ALA A 167 1.47 2.22 -0.08
N THR A 168 2.08 1.11 -0.49
CA THR A 168 2.41 0.81 -1.88
C THR A 168 1.74 -0.48 -2.33
N GLY A 169 1.72 -0.72 -3.64
CA GLY A 169 1.33 -2.00 -4.22
C GLY A 169 0.26 -1.91 -5.30
N ASN A 170 0.23 -2.93 -6.16
CA ASN A 170 -0.60 -2.97 -7.36
C ASN A 170 -1.09 -4.39 -7.73
N LYS A 171 -1.11 -5.30 -6.76
CA LYS A 171 -1.48 -6.71 -6.93
C LYS A 171 -2.56 -7.14 -5.93
N CYS A 172 -3.22 -8.25 -6.24
CA CYS A 172 -4.18 -8.91 -5.37
C CYS A 172 -3.67 -10.32 -5.01
N LEU A 173 -4.29 -10.89 -3.98
CA LEU A 173 -4.15 -12.28 -3.59
C LEU A 173 -4.40 -13.21 -4.78
N ILE A 174 -3.65 -14.30 -4.87
CA ILE A 174 -3.88 -15.36 -5.86
C ILE A 174 -4.93 -16.33 -5.32
N GLY A 175 -5.85 -16.79 -6.18
CA GLY A 175 -6.96 -17.67 -5.80
C GLY A 175 -6.54 -18.89 -4.98
N GLU A 176 -5.46 -19.56 -5.36
CA GLU A 176 -4.91 -20.73 -4.65
C GLU A 176 -4.50 -20.46 -3.19
N ASN A 177 -4.25 -19.20 -2.83
CA ASN A 177 -3.82 -18.78 -1.49
C ASN A 177 -4.95 -18.15 -0.66
N ILE A 178 -6.22 -18.29 -1.07
CA ILE A 178 -7.34 -17.81 -0.25
C ILE A 178 -7.37 -18.51 1.11
N ARG A 179 -7.80 -17.77 2.13
CA ARG A 179 -7.88 -18.26 3.51
C ARG A 179 -9.24 -17.96 4.11
N THR A 180 -9.69 -18.84 5.00
CA THR A 180 -10.93 -18.70 5.78
C THR A 180 -10.69 -18.05 7.16
N ASP A 181 -9.44 -18.00 7.63
CA ASP A 181 -9.03 -17.45 8.94
C ASP A 181 -8.95 -15.91 9.00
N GLY A 182 -9.18 -15.23 7.88
CA GLY A 182 -9.13 -13.78 7.78
C GLY A 182 -7.74 -13.15 7.90
N LYS A 183 -6.66 -13.95 7.92
CA LYS A 183 -5.29 -13.47 8.11
C LYS A 183 -4.67 -12.86 6.83
N ALA A 184 -5.09 -13.32 5.66
CA ALA A 184 -4.59 -12.82 4.37
C ALA A 184 -5.22 -11.49 3.93
N LEU A 185 -4.41 -10.66 3.27
CA LEU A 185 -4.86 -9.48 2.53
C LEU A 185 -5.32 -9.85 1.11
N ASN A 186 -6.63 -9.71 0.84
CA ASN A 186 -7.18 -10.02 -0.48
C ASN A 186 -6.78 -9.03 -1.59
N ASP A 187 -6.53 -7.76 -1.24
CA ASP A 187 -6.22 -6.69 -2.20
C ASP A 187 -5.12 -5.80 -1.62
N CYS A 188 -3.96 -5.83 -2.27
CA CYS A 188 -2.76 -5.11 -1.88
C CYS A 188 -2.48 -3.91 -2.79
N HIS A 189 -3.51 -3.35 -3.42
CA HIS A 189 -3.36 -2.04 -4.07
C HIS A 189 -3.16 -0.95 -3.02
N ALA A 190 -2.26 -0.01 -3.31
CA ALA A 190 -1.84 1.05 -2.41
C ALA A 190 -3.02 1.81 -1.77
N GLU A 191 -3.97 2.27 -2.59
CA GLU A 191 -5.13 3.04 -2.12
C GLU A 191 -6.09 2.22 -1.24
N ILE A 192 -6.10 0.89 -1.41
CA ILE A 192 -6.88 -0.02 -0.58
C ILE A 192 -6.18 -0.21 0.75
N LEU A 193 -4.88 -0.50 0.75
CA LEU A 193 -4.09 -0.64 1.98
C LEU A 193 -4.05 0.65 2.78
N ALA A 194 -3.90 1.81 2.13
CA ALA A 194 -3.94 3.12 2.76
C ALA A 194 -5.27 3.36 3.49
N ARG A 195 -6.41 2.98 2.89
CA ARG A 195 -7.73 3.00 3.55
C ARG A 195 -7.80 2.04 4.74
N ARG A 196 -7.20 0.85 4.67
CA ARG A 196 -7.16 -0.08 5.82
C ARG A 196 -6.31 0.50 6.95
N GLY A 197 -5.19 1.14 6.64
CA GLY A 197 -4.42 1.90 7.64
C GLY A 197 -5.23 3.04 8.25
N LEU A 198 -6.04 3.78 7.47
CA LEU A 198 -6.96 4.78 8.00
C LEU A 198 -7.96 4.18 9.01
N MET A 199 -8.54 3.02 8.71
CA MET A 199 -9.41 2.31 9.66
C MET A 199 -8.68 1.95 10.96
N ARG A 200 -7.42 1.51 10.84
CA ARG A 200 -6.57 1.22 12.01
C ARG A 200 -6.30 2.46 12.86
N PHE A 201 -6.05 3.60 12.21
CA PHE A 201 -5.94 4.89 12.87
C PHE A 201 -7.23 5.26 13.62
N PHE A 202 -8.41 5.02 13.03
CA PHE A 202 -9.68 5.24 13.74
C PHE A 202 -9.83 4.38 15.00
N TYR A 203 -9.42 3.11 14.96
CA TYR A 203 -9.39 2.29 16.18
C TYR A 203 -8.48 2.89 17.25
N SER A 204 -7.30 3.37 16.88
CA SER A 204 -6.40 4.09 17.81
C SER A 204 -7.06 5.33 18.40
N GLU A 205 -7.75 6.12 17.58
CA GLU A 205 -8.43 7.34 18.02
C GLU A 205 -9.66 7.06 18.90
N ILE A 206 -10.37 5.96 18.68
CA ILE A 206 -11.44 5.50 19.58
C ILE A 206 -10.85 5.06 20.92
N ALA A 207 -9.74 4.31 20.91
CA ALA A 207 -9.06 3.93 22.15
C ALA A 207 -8.60 5.17 22.95
N LYS A 208 -8.04 6.17 22.26
CA LYS A 208 -7.72 7.48 22.87
C LYS A 208 -8.95 8.14 23.46
N PHE A 209 -10.07 8.17 22.73
CA PHE A 209 -11.31 8.77 23.22
C PHE A 209 -11.82 8.11 24.52
N LEU A 210 -11.74 6.77 24.59
CA LEU A 210 -12.19 6.01 25.75
C LEU A 210 -11.30 6.22 26.99
N LEU A 211 -10.02 6.57 26.80
CA LEU A 211 -9.06 6.82 27.88
C LEU A 211 -9.01 8.31 28.28
N ASP A 212 -8.95 9.19 27.29
CA ASP A 212 -8.86 10.64 27.43
C ASP A 212 -9.52 11.30 26.20
N PRO A 213 -10.79 11.72 26.30
CA PRO A 213 -11.53 12.34 25.20
C PRO A 213 -10.82 13.51 24.54
N ASN A 214 -9.96 14.24 25.26
CA ASN A 214 -9.26 15.43 24.76
C ASN A 214 -8.16 15.11 23.75
N LYS A 215 -7.65 13.88 23.75
CA LYS A 215 -6.57 13.42 22.86
C LYS A 215 -7.05 12.77 21.57
N SER A 216 -8.36 12.64 21.39
CA SER A 216 -8.96 12.00 20.23
C SER A 216 -9.45 13.02 19.20
N ILE A 217 -9.42 12.64 17.92
CA ILE A 217 -10.15 13.35 16.85
C ILE A 217 -11.67 13.26 16.99
N PHE A 218 -12.18 12.43 17.89
CA PHE A 218 -13.60 12.19 18.06
C PHE A 218 -14.22 13.03 19.19
N GLU A 219 -15.52 13.25 19.07
CA GLU A 219 -16.41 13.81 20.09
C GLU A 219 -17.69 12.98 20.22
N LYS A 220 -18.43 13.14 21.32
CA LYS A 220 -19.72 12.46 21.50
C LYS A 220 -20.71 12.96 20.44
N GLY A 221 -21.38 12.03 19.74
CA GLY A 221 -22.47 12.41 18.84
C GLY A 221 -23.70 12.91 19.60
N ARG A 222 -24.54 13.71 18.93
CA ARG A 222 -25.74 14.34 19.51
C ARG A 222 -26.73 13.36 20.18
N GLN A 223 -26.78 12.11 19.70
CA GLN A 223 -27.64 11.05 20.25
C GLN A 223 -26.89 10.02 21.12
N GLY A 224 -25.63 10.28 21.47
CA GLY A 224 -24.84 9.49 22.43
C GLY A 224 -24.40 8.09 21.99
N ARG A 225 -24.94 7.52 20.90
CA ARG A 225 -24.63 6.13 20.47
C ARG A 225 -23.38 5.98 19.61
N ARG A 226 -23.01 6.99 18.83
CA ARG A 226 -21.84 6.98 17.94
C ARG A 226 -21.06 8.28 18.07
N PHE A 227 -19.76 8.21 17.84
CA PHE A 227 -18.86 9.35 17.83
C PHE A 227 -18.90 10.09 16.49
N ASN A 228 -18.71 11.40 16.57
CA ASN A 228 -18.50 12.28 15.43
C ASN A 228 -17.04 12.71 15.38
N LEU A 229 -16.56 13.05 14.19
CA LEU A 229 -15.32 13.81 14.08
C LEU A 229 -15.51 15.19 14.68
N ARG A 230 -14.49 15.68 15.39
CA ARG A 230 -14.44 17.07 15.83
C ARG A 230 -14.53 18.02 14.63
N PRO A 231 -15.15 19.20 14.79
CA PRO A 231 -15.24 20.19 13.73
C PRO A 231 -13.88 20.54 13.10
N GLY A 232 -13.87 20.74 11.79
CA GLY A 232 -12.67 21.12 11.04
C GLY A 232 -11.73 19.96 10.67
N ILE A 233 -12.02 18.73 11.13
CA ILE A 233 -11.25 17.54 10.75
C ILE A 233 -11.72 16.99 9.40
N THR A 234 -10.80 16.84 8.45
CA THR A 234 -11.07 16.25 7.13
C THR A 234 -10.00 15.24 6.72
N PHE A 235 -10.36 14.30 5.85
CA PHE A 235 -9.45 13.28 5.32
C PHE A 235 -9.26 13.44 3.82
N HIS A 236 -8.03 13.29 3.34
CA HIS A 236 -7.65 13.49 1.95
C HIS A 236 -6.80 12.31 1.49
N LEU A 237 -7.12 11.75 0.33
CA LEU A 237 -6.36 10.65 -0.26
C LEU A 237 -5.46 11.21 -1.36
N PHE A 238 -4.23 10.74 -1.43
CA PHE A 238 -3.35 10.89 -2.58
C PHE A 238 -3.07 9.51 -3.19
N ILE A 239 -3.03 9.44 -4.52
CA ILE A 239 -2.61 8.26 -5.28
C ILE A 239 -1.74 8.76 -6.44
N ASN A 240 -0.58 8.15 -6.66
CA ASN A 240 0.32 8.61 -7.73
C ASN A 240 -0.22 8.35 -9.15
N THR A 241 -1.18 7.45 -9.34
CA THR A 241 -1.77 7.14 -10.64
C THR A 241 -3.27 6.89 -10.53
N ALA A 242 -4.01 7.10 -11.63
CA ALA A 242 -5.45 6.87 -11.64
C ALA A 242 -5.84 5.46 -11.15
N PRO A 243 -6.80 5.34 -10.21
CA PRO A 243 -7.22 4.06 -9.65
C PRO A 243 -7.74 3.14 -10.76
N CYS A 244 -7.38 1.87 -10.69
CA CYS A 244 -7.83 0.88 -11.67
C CYS A 244 -9.37 0.78 -11.76
N GLY A 245 -9.86 0.29 -12.89
CA GLY A 245 -11.29 0.29 -13.22
C GLY A 245 -11.68 1.52 -14.03
N SER A 246 -12.86 2.06 -13.77
CA SER A 246 -13.46 3.13 -14.59
C SER A 246 -12.65 4.43 -14.62
N GLY A 247 -11.85 4.69 -13.57
CA GLY A 247 -10.92 5.83 -13.53
C GLY A 247 -9.75 5.75 -14.51
N ARG A 248 -9.44 4.56 -15.05
CA ARG A 248 -8.26 4.32 -15.91
C ARG A 248 -8.61 3.82 -17.31
N ILE A 249 -9.87 3.98 -17.75
CA ILE A 249 -10.27 3.60 -19.11
C ILE A 249 -9.49 4.47 -20.12
N SER A 250 -8.69 3.81 -20.97
CA SER A 250 -7.78 4.48 -21.91
C SER A 250 -8.51 5.15 -23.07
N LYS A 251 -9.61 4.56 -23.56
CA LYS A 251 -10.41 5.13 -24.65
C LYS A 251 -11.11 6.40 -24.18
N LYS A 252 -11.01 7.47 -24.97
CA LYS A 252 -11.92 8.61 -24.83
C LYS A 252 -13.33 8.07 -25.02
N VAL A 253 -14.20 8.32 -24.04
CA VAL A 253 -15.61 7.93 -24.11
C VAL A 253 -16.24 8.77 -25.22
N ASN A 254 -16.75 8.12 -26.26
CA ASN A 254 -17.52 8.82 -27.27
C ASN A 254 -18.89 9.18 -26.68
N MET A 255 -19.10 10.45 -26.34
CA MET A 255 -20.36 10.91 -25.74
C MET A 255 -21.57 10.75 -26.69
N ASN A 256 -21.33 10.57 -28.00
CA ASN A 256 -22.38 10.31 -28.98
C ASN A 256 -22.73 8.82 -29.12
N ASP A 257 -21.98 7.92 -28.47
CA ASP A 257 -22.27 6.49 -28.43
C ASP A 257 -22.79 6.11 -27.04
N GLU A 258 -24.10 5.84 -26.96
CA GLU A 258 -24.76 5.45 -25.72
C GLU A 258 -24.11 4.23 -25.05
N ARG A 259 -23.60 3.28 -25.86
CA ARG A 259 -22.96 2.07 -25.34
C ARG A 259 -21.65 2.41 -24.64
N ASP A 260 -20.86 3.32 -25.19
CA ASP A 260 -19.62 3.80 -24.58
C ASP A 260 -19.89 4.57 -23.28
N VAL A 261 -20.90 5.43 -23.27
CA VAL A 261 -21.32 6.19 -22.07
C VAL A 261 -21.77 5.24 -20.96
N VAL A 262 -22.56 4.21 -21.29
CA VAL A 262 -22.98 3.18 -20.34
C VAL A 262 -21.76 2.41 -19.82
N ASN A 263 -20.90 1.92 -20.70
CA ASN A 263 -19.71 1.12 -20.34
C ASN A 263 -18.68 1.89 -19.49
N ALA A 264 -18.63 3.21 -19.59
CA ALA A 264 -17.79 4.05 -18.74
C ALA A 264 -18.23 4.04 -17.27
N ARG A 265 -19.52 3.80 -17.00
CA ARG A 265 -20.11 3.84 -15.65
C ARG A 265 -20.19 2.47 -14.98
N ARG A 266 -20.10 1.39 -15.76
CA ARG A 266 -20.21 0.01 -15.28
C ARG A 266 -19.10 -0.37 -14.28
N LEU A 267 -19.44 -1.29 -13.41
CA LEU A 267 -18.54 -1.91 -12.45
C LEU A 267 -17.49 -2.77 -13.16
N ARG A 268 -16.32 -2.85 -12.55
CA ARG A 268 -15.17 -3.62 -13.05
C ARG A 268 -14.53 -4.40 -11.92
N PHE A 269 -13.88 -5.51 -12.24
CA PHE A 269 -13.12 -6.26 -11.26
C PHE A 269 -11.74 -6.65 -11.80
N LYS A 270 -10.81 -6.74 -10.86
CA LYS A 270 -9.49 -7.30 -11.02
C LYS A 270 -9.62 -8.81 -11.03
N LEU A 271 -8.97 -9.44 -11.99
CA LEU A 271 -8.74 -10.87 -11.97
C LEU A 271 -7.39 -11.12 -11.32
N ASP A 272 -7.28 -12.16 -10.51
CA ASP A 272 -5.98 -12.61 -10.00
C ASP A 272 -5.03 -12.95 -11.15
N ARG A 273 -3.73 -12.76 -10.89
CA ARG A 273 -2.63 -12.83 -11.86
C ARG A 273 -2.71 -11.84 -13.05
N GLY A 274 -3.82 -11.12 -13.21
CA GLY A 274 -4.00 -10.10 -14.23
C GLY A 274 -3.48 -8.73 -13.81
N MET A 275 -3.13 -7.90 -14.79
CA MET A 275 -2.92 -6.47 -14.59
C MET A 275 -4.16 -5.70 -15.05
N GLY A 276 -4.79 -4.95 -14.15
CA GLY A 276 -5.93 -4.09 -14.48
C GLY A 276 -7.28 -4.66 -14.04
N ALA A 277 -8.35 -4.14 -14.65
CA ALA A 277 -9.73 -4.53 -14.32
C ALA A 277 -10.55 -4.72 -15.59
N VAL A 278 -11.29 -5.82 -15.64
CA VAL A 278 -12.15 -6.22 -16.78
C VAL A 278 -13.60 -5.78 -16.55
N LEU A 279 -14.37 -5.71 -17.64
CA LEU A 279 -15.81 -5.54 -17.60
C LEU A 279 -16.47 -6.84 -17.14
N GLY A 280 -17.63 -6.74 -16.50
CA GLY A 280 -18.35 -7.87 -15.93
C GLY A 280 -19.55 -8.36 -16.73
N ASP A 281 -19.55 -8.20 -18.06
CA ASP A 281 -20.63 -8.70 -18.95
C ASP A 281 -20.42 -10.13 -19.44
N ASP A 282 -19.20 -10.66 -19.41
CA ASP A 282 -19.01 -12.01 -19.92
C ASP A 282 -19.82 -12.99 -19.05
N VAL A 283 -20.58 -13.87 -19.71
CA VAL A 283 -21.51 -14.82 -19.07
C VAL A 283 -20.80 -15.64 -17.99
N GLU A 284 -19.50 -15.89 -18.18
CA GLU A 284 -18.60 -16.54 -17.21
C GLU A 284 -18.47 -15.83 -15.86
N PHE A 285 -18.92 -14.58 -15.73
CA PHE A 285 -18.79 -13.78 -14.50
C PHE A 285 -20.11 -13.51 -13.78
N ASN A 286 -21.23 -14.03 -14.29
CA ASN A 286 -22.53 -13.90 -13.65
C ASN A 286 -22.64 -14.77 -12.39
N ASP A 287 -21.95 -15.91 -12.39
CA ASP A 287 -22.00 -16.84 -11.26
C ASP A 287 -21.27 -16.28 -10.04
N PRO A 288 -21.83 -16.47 -8.83
CA PRO A 288 -21.17 -16.08 -7.60
C PRO A 288 -19.85 -16.84 -7.42
N GLN A 289 -18.87 -16.21 -6.78
CA GLN A 289 -17.63 -16.89 -6.42
C GLN A 289 -17.88 -17.89 -5.30
N THR A 290 -17.51 -19.15 -5.50
CA THR A 290 -17.49 -20.17 -4.44
C THR A 290 -16.06 -20.46 -3.99
N PHE A 291 -15.91 -20.91 -2.74
CA PHE A 291 -14.58 -21.15 -2.17
C PHE A 291 -13.86 -22.32 -2.86
N ASP A 292 -14.60 -23.41 -3.09
CA ASP A 292 -14.15 -24.61 -3.80
C ASP A 292 -13.84 -24.32 -5.28
N GLY A 293 -14.66 -23.53 -5.96
CA GLY A 293 -14.44 -23.12 -7.36
C GLY A 293 -13.11 -22.39 -7.52
N ILE A 294 -12.81 -21.43 -6.63
CA ILE A 294 -11.54 -20.71 -6.65
C ILE A 294 -10.35 -21.65 -6.39
N LEU A 295 -10.47 -22.59 -5.44
CA LEU A 295 -9.42 -23.58 -5.18
C LEU A 295 -9.23 -24.57 -6.35
N ALA A 296 -10.30 -24.84 -7.10
CA ALA A 296 -10.27 -25.66 -8.32
C ALA A 296 -9.72 -24.92 -9.55
N GLY A 297 -9.36 -23.63 -9.42
CA GLY A 297 -8.73 -22.85 -10.47
C GLY A 297 -9.58 -21.73 -11.08
N GLU A 298 -10.81 -21.51 -10.57
CA GLU A 298 -11.57 -20.32 -10.94
C GLU A 298 -10.82 -19.05 -10.50
N ARG A 299 -10.89 -18.02 -11.36
CA ARG A 299 -10.16 -16.78 -11.11
C ARG A 299 -10.81 -15.98 -9.98
N LEU A 300 -10.00 -15.56 -9.02
CA LEU A 300 -10.45 -14.70 -7.94
C LEU A 300 -10.78 -13.30 -8.48
N ARG A 301 -12.04 -12.90 -8.38
CA ARG A 301 -12.60 -11.62 -8.85
C ARG A 301 -12.68 -10.60 -7.72
N THR A 302 -11.90 -9.53 -7.78
CA THR A 302 -11.88 -8.45 -6.78
C THR A 302 -12.27 -7.11 -7.38
N MET A 303 -13.31 -6.45 -6.85
CA MET A 303 -13.77 -5.15 -7.37
C MET A 303 -12.63 -4.13 -7.55
N SER A 304 -12.75 -3.32 -8.61
CA SER A 304 -11.75 -2.30 -8.96
C SER A 304 -11.61 -1.23 -7.88
N CYS A 305 -10.46 -0.54 -7.87
CA CYS A 305 -10.23 0.54 -6.91
C CYS A 305 -11.18 1.72 -7.12
N SER A 306 -11.51 2.06 -8.37
CA SER A 306 -12.52 3.08 -8.70
C SER A 306 -13.89 2.76 -8.07
N ASP A 307 -14.32 1.49 -8.16
CA ASP A 307 -15.61 1.05 -7.59
C ASP A 307 -15.57 1.02 -6.06
N LYS A 308 -14.43 0.66 -5.45
CA LYS A 308 -14.24 0.71 -4.00
C LYS A 308 -14.20 2.13 -3.44
N LEU A 309 -13.63 3.08 -4.19
CA LEU A 309 -13.65 4.50 -3.85
C LEU A 309 -15.08 5.07 -3.98
N MET A 310 -15.81 4.72 -5.04
CA MET A 310 -17.23 5.06 -5.17
C MET A 310 -18.05 4.51 -4.01
N ARG A 311 -17.86 3.24 -3.65
CA ARG A 311 -18.54 2.66 -2.49
C ARG A 311 -18.20 3.41 -1.20
N SER A 312 -16.98 3.90 -1.06
CA SER A 312 -16.56 4.69 0.10
C SER A 312 -17.10 6.13 0.09
N SER A 313 -17.45 6.69 -1.07
CA SER A 313 -18.14 7.99 -1.16
C SER A 313 -19.60 7.91 -0.71
N VAL A 314 -20.17 6.71 -0.65
CA VAL A 314 -21.54 6.46 -0.16
C VAL A 314 -21.55 5.93 1.28
N LEU A 315 -20.85 4.83 1.54
CA LEU A 315 -20.88 4.12 2.83
C LEU A 315 -19.83 4.62 3.83
N GLY A 316 -18.97 5.54 3.42
CA GLY A 316 -17.84 6.01 4.19
C GLY A 316 -16.64 5.05 4.17
N VAL A 317 -15.51 5.56 4.63
CA VAL A 317 -14.20 4.90 4.62
C VAL A 317 -14.00 3.96 5.82
N GLN A 318 -14.82 4.06 6.85
CA GLN A 318 -14.72 3.30 8.10
C GLN A 318 -15.15 1.81 7.95
N GLY A 319 -16.05 1.50 7.01
CA GLY A 319 -16.58 0.14 6.84
C GLY A 319 -17.52 -0.30 7.98
N ALA A 320 -17.96 -1.56 7.94
CA ALA A 320 -19.00 -2.06 8.83
C ALA A 320 -18.62 -1.99 10.32
N LEU A 321 -17.53 -2.66 10.72
CA LEU A 321 -17.20 -2.83 12.15
C LEU A 321 -17.00 -1.50 12.90
N LEU A 322 -16.31 -0.53 12.29
CA LEU A 322 -16.14 0.79 12.90
C LEU A 322 -17.46 1.58 12.97
N SER A 323 -18.44 1.27 12.11
CA SER A 323 -19.76 1.91 12.14
C SER A 323 -20.61 1.48 13.34
N HIS A 324 -20.14 0.54 14.19
CA HIS A 324 -20.64 0.38 15.56
C HIS A 324 -20.39 1.63 16.41
N PHE A 325 -19.24 2.28 16.22
CA PHE A 325 -18.77 3.35 17.10
C PHE A 325 -18.83 4.74 16.47
N VAL A 326 -18.70 4.87 15.15
CA VAL A 326 -18.57 6.18 14.50
C VAL A 326 -19.65 6.40 13.44
N ASN A 327 -20.05 7.66 13.27
CA ASN A 327 -20.84 8.06 12.10
C ASN A 327 -19.99 7.98 10.81
N PRO A 328 -20.63 7.95 9.62
CA PRO A 328 -19.91 7.76 8.36
C PRO A 328 -18.85 8.86 8.13
N ILE A 329 -17.63 8.45 7.80
CA ILE A 329 -16.50 9.34 7.54
C ILE A 329 -16.14 9.24 6.06
N TYR A 330 -15.89 10.38 5.42
CA TYR A 330 -15.64 10.43 3.98
C TYR A 330 -14.34 11.14 3.65
N TYR A 331 -13.74 10.80 2.50
CA TYR A 331 -12.71 11.63 1.91
C TYR A 331 -13.32 12.96 1.45
N THR A 332 -12.62 14.05 1.72
CA THR A 332 -12.96 15.39 1.24
C THR A 332 -12.35 15.65 -0.14
N SER A 333 -11.14 15.15 -0.37
CA SER A 333 -10.52 15.16 -1.70
C SER A 333 -9.74 13.88 -2.00
N ILE A 334 -9.59 13.58 -3.29
CA ILE A 334 -8.70 12.56 -3.82
C ILE A 334 -7.79 13.22 -4.86
N SER A 335 -6.50 13.23 -4.60
CA SER A 335 -5.48 13.82 -5.49
C SER A 335 -4.84 12.71 -6.30
N VAL A 336 -4.80 12.88 -7.62
CA VAL A 336 -4.21 11.91 -8.54
C VAL A 336 -3.12 12.61 -9.34
N ALA A 337 -1.90 12.05 -9.36
CA ALA A 337 -0.80 12.63 -10.11
C ALA A 337 -0.86 12.23 -11.60
N GLU A 338 -0.54 10.98 -11.91
CA GLU A 338 -0.48 10.47 -13.27
C GLU A 338 -1.84 9.98 -13.79
N LEU A 339 -2.03 10.06 -15.11
CA LEU A 339 -3.27 9.64 -15.79
C LEU A 339 -4.52 10.33 -15.23
N ASN A 340 -4.35 11.52 -14.65
CA ASN A 340 -5.45 12.29 -14.09
C ASN A 340 -6.35 12.80 -15.22
N ASN A 341 -7.60 12.39 -15.19
CA ASN A 341 -8.67 13.01 -15.94
C ASN A 341 -9.80 13.32 -14.96
N VAL A 342 -9.91 14.60 -14.58
CA VAL A 342 -10.83 15.07 -13.52
C VAL A 342 -12.26 14.65 -13.80
N GLU A 343 -12.76 14.83 -15.02
CA GLU A 343 -14.13 14.48 -15.41
C GLU A 343 -14.40 12.97 -15.26
N ARG A 344 -13.49 12.15 -15.77
CA ARG A 344 -13.58 10.69 -15.70
C ARG A 344 -13.51 10.18 -14.27
N LEU A 345 -12.57 10.69 -13.48
CA LEU A 345 -12.41 10.33 -12.08
C LEU A 345 -13.64 10.76 -11.26
N THR A 346 -14.16 11.96 -11.52
CA THR A 346 -15.40 12.46 -10.90
C THR A 346 -16.56 11.54 -11.24
N THR A 347 -16.69 11.12 -12.50
CA THR A 347 -17.72 10.18 -12.93
C THR A 347 -17.58 8.82 -12.27
N ALA A 348 -16.36 8.27 -12.24
CA ALA A 348 -16.07 6.95 -11.68
C ALA A 348 -16.26 6.88 -10.16
N ILE A 349 -15.97 7.95 -9.41
CA ILE A 349 -15.97 7.93 -7.94
C ILE A 349 -17.26 8.52 -7.37
N PHE A 350 -17.90 9.47 -8.06
CA PHE A 350 -19.05 10.21 -7.52
C PHE A 350 -20.23 10.29 -8.50
N ALA A 351 -20.05 10.89 -9.69
CA ALA A 351 -21.19 11.35 -10.50
C ALA A 351 -22.15 10.22 -10.91
N ARG A 352 -21.64 9.00 -11.15
CA ARG A 352 -22.48 7.85 -11.50
C ARG A 352 -23.45 7.40 -10.39
N VAL A 353 -23.20 7.81 -9.15
CA VAL A 353 -24.09 7.55 -8.00
C VAL A 353 -24.66 8.84 -7.39
N ALA A 354 -24.49 10.00 -8.03
CA ALA A 354 -24.90 11.29 -7.46
C ALA A 354 -26.41 11.40 -7.17
N SER A 355 -27.25 10.70 -7.93
CA SER A 355 -28.70 10.66 -7.74
C SER A 355 -29.19 9.56 -6.78
N PHE A 356 -28.27 8.77 -6.21
CA PHE A 356 -28.62 7.78 -5.20
C PHE A 356 -28.89 8.46 -3.86
N ASN A 357 -29.99 8.10 -3.19
CA ASN A 357 -30.32 8.59 -1.86
C ASN A 357 -30.15 7.45 -0.83
N PRO A 358 -28.98 7.31 -0.18
CA PRO A 358 -28.75 6.24 0.78
C PRO A 358 -29.56 6.46 2.08
N PRO A 359 -29.90 5.37 2.80
CA PRO A 359 -30.46 5.46 4.13
C PRO A 359 -29.57 6.27 5.09
N GLN A 360 -30.18 7.10 5.94
CA GLN A 360 -29.46 7.84 6.98
C GLN A 360 -28.71 6.87 7.93
N PRO A 361 -27.53 7.25 8.47
CA PRO A 361 -26.85 8.55 8.36
C PRO A 361 -25.90 8.66 7.15
N PHE A 362 -25.99 7.77 6.17
CA PHE A 362 -25.11 7.78 5.01
C PHE A 362 -25.56 8.85 4.00
N MET A 363 -24.64 9.28 3.16
CA MET A 363 -24.87 10.23 2.07
C MET A 363 -23.95 9.92 0.90
N VAL A 364 -24.29 10.42 -0.29
CA VAL A 364 -23.34 10.45 -1.41
C VAL A 364 -22.47 11.69 -1.24
N LYS A 365 -21.21 11.50 -0.83
CA LYS A 365 -20.27 12.61 -0.62
C LYS A 365 -19.71 13.10 -1.96
N PRO A 366 -19.88 14.39 -2.31
CA PRO A 366 -19.12 15.01 -3.39
C PRO A 366 -17.65 15.09 -2.98
N VAL A 367 -16.79 14.38 -3.70
CA VAL A 367 -15.35 14.32 -3.45
C VAL A 367 -14.64 15.22 -4.45
N VAL A 368 -13.77 16.10 -3.97
CA VAL A 368 -12.95 16.96 -4.84
C VAL A 368 -11.85 16.11 -5.48
N ILE A 369 -11.80 16.06 -6.81
CA ILE A 369 -10.71 15.41 -7.55
C ILE A 369 -9.63 16.46 -7.84
N GLY A 370 -8.45 16.27 -7.25
CA GLY A 370 -7.31 17.16 -7.40
C GLY A 370 -6.29 16.66 -8.41
N GLN A 371 -5.72 17.57 -9.19
CA GLN A 371 -4.61 17.30 -10.12
C GLN A 371 -3.29 17.79 -9.53
N CYS A 372 -2.27 16.92 -9.56
CA CYS A 372 -0.91 17.29 -9.18
C CYS A 372 -0.20 17.95 -10.37
N GLN A 373 0.90 18.65 -10.10
CA GLN A 373 1.69 19.26 -11.17
C GLN A 373 2.29 18.16 -12.04
N THR A 374 2.30 18.37 -13.35
CA THR A 374 2.93 17.44 -14.29
C THR A 374 4.43 17.72 -14.25
N GLU A 375 5.22 16.72 -13.88
CA GLU A 375 6.67 16.78 -14.09
C GLU A 375 6.95 16.42 -15.56
N ASP A 376 7.85 17.15 -16.22
CA ASP A 376 8.36 16.81 -17.57
C ASP A 376 9.18 15.50 -17.58
N VAL A 377 9.46 14.95 -16.40
CA VAL A 377 10.10 13.65 -16.25
C VAL A 377 9.01 12.58 -16.27
N GLU A 378 9.04 11.72 -17.29
CA GLU A 378 8.34 10.45 -17.24
C GLU A 378 8.87 9.63 -16.04
N ARG A 379 8.28 9.82 -14.85
CA ARG A 379 8.34 8.81 -13.77
C ARG A 379 7.55 7.55 -14.17
N ALA A 380 6.88 7.60 -15.32
CA ALA A 380 6.22 6.49 -15.95
C ALA A 380 7.22 5.38 -16.35
N SER A 381 6.90 4.18 -15.87
CA SER A 381 7.03 2.92 -16.61
C SER A 381 8.24 2.01 -16.42
N THR A 382 9.27 2.37 -15.66
CA THR A 382 10.41 1.45 -15.53
C THR A 382 10.29 0.46 -14.36
N ALA A 383 9.53 0.73 -13.30
CA ALA A 383 9.42 -0.18 -12.14
C ALA A 383 8.72 -1.51 -12.48
N LYS A 384 9.44 -2.65 -12.33
CA LYS A 384 8.87 -4.00 -12.48
C LYS A 384 7.80 -4.24 -11.41
N ASN A 385 6.86 -5.14 -11.72
CA ASN A 385 5.81 -5.53 -10.79
C ASN A 385 6.41 -6.25 -9.58
N SER A 386 6.57 -5.56 -8.45
CA SER A 386 6.94 -6.20 -7.19
C SER A 386 5.88 -7.22 -6.76
N ASN A 387 6.30 -8.35 -6.20
CA ASN A 387 5.43 -9.30 -5.50
C ASN A 387 5.21 -8.89 -4.03
N GLN A 388 5.62 -7.68 -3.67
CA GLN A 388 5.49 -7.12 -2.35
C GLN A 388 4.75 -5.78 -2.39
N SER A 389 4.09 -5.50 -1.27
CA SER A 389 3.49 -4.21 -0.95
C SER A 389 4.01 -3.76 0.40
N SER A 390 4.11 -2.46 0.62
CA SER A 390 4.45 -1.90 1.92
C SER A 390 3.27 -1.15 2.51
N ASN A 391 3.19 -1.10 3.83
CA ASN A 391 2.29 -0.21 4.53
C ASN A 391 2.93 0.37 5.78
N TRP A 392 2.58 1.62 6.06
CA TRP A 392 2.95 2.38 7.24
C TRP A 392 1.74 3.09 7.81
N ASN A 393 1.68 3.19 9.14
CA ASN A 393 0.61 3.88 9.84
C ASN A 393 1.17 4.70 11.00
N ILE A 394 0.67 5.92 11.16
CA ILE A 394 1.11 6.81 12.25
C ILE A 394 0.84 6.24 13.64
N ALA A 395 -0.15 5.37 13.79
CA ALA A 395 -0.45 4.75 15.08
C ALA A 395 0.51 3.60 15.45
N ASP A 396 1.34 3.13 14.52
CA ASP A 396 2.39 2.12 14.81
C ASP A 396 3.80 2.67 14.70
N GLY A 397 4.04 3.64 13.81
CA GLY A 397 5.37 4.18 13.53
C GLY A 397 6.26 3.32 12.62
N VAL A 398 5.96 2.03 12.43
CA VAL A 398 6.80 1.10 11.65
C VAL A 398 6.24 0.74 10.28
N VAL A 399 7.11 0.34 9.34
CA VAL A 399 6.77 -0.21 8.00
C VAL A 399 6.56 -1.73 8.09
N GLU A 400 5.55 -2.25 7.39
CA GLU A 400 5.31 -3.70 7.23
C GLU A 400 5.32 -4.02 5.75
N LEU A 401 6.02 -5.10 5.39
CA LEU A 401 6.07 -5.63 4.04
C LEU A 401 5.18 -6.86 3.95
N VAL A 402 4.33 -6.90 2.94
CA VAL A 402 3.38 -7.98 2.69
C VAL A 402 3.67 -8.57 1.32
N ARG A 403 3.83 -9.89 1.25
CA ARG A 403 3.88 -10.63 -0.01
C ARG A 403 2.49 -10.66 -0.62
N THR A 404 2.33 -10.09 -1.82
CA THR A 404 0.99 -9.86 -2.40
C THR A 404 0.33 -11.14 -2.91
N SER A 405 1.10 -12.20 -3.15
CA SER A 405 0.60 -13.47 -3.70
C SER A 405 -0.22 -14.29 -2.71
N ASP A 406 0.11 -14.21 -1.42
CA ASP A 406 -0.60 -14.86 -0.31
C ASP A 406 -1.20 -13.86 0.69
N GLY A 407 -0.86 -12.58 0.57
CA GLY A 407 -1.39 -11.51 1.41
C GLY A 407 -0.89 -11.57 2.86
N MET A 408 0.24 -12.22 3.11
CA MET A 408 0.83 -12.45 4.43
C MET A 408 2.16 -11.69 4.60
N VAL A 409 2.56 -11.53 5.86
CA VAL A 409 3.88 -11.00 6.24
C VAL A 409 4.84 -12.17 6.37
N HIS A 410 6.02 -12.05 5.76
CA HIS A 410 7.07 -13.07 5.81
C HIS A 410 8.31 -12.46 6.46
N THR A 411 8.70 -13.00 7.60
CA THR A 411 9.90 -12.57 8.34
C THR A 411 10.89 -13.71 8.32
N ARG A 412 12.15 -13.43 7.96
CA ARG A 412 13.19 -14.45 7.96
C ARG A 412 13.81 -14.55 9.35
N ASN A 413 13.79 -15.75 9.93
CA ASN A 413 14.47 -16.02 11.18
C ASN A 413 16.00 -16.05 10.94
N SER A 414 16.73 -15.24 11.73
CA SER A 414 18.18 -15.08 11.57
C SER A 414 18.98 -16.29 12.06
N MET A 415 18.39 -17.17 12.88
CA MET A 415 19.09 -18.32 13.48
C MET A 415 19.08 -19.58 12.61
N ASP A 416 17.95 -19.90 11.97
CA ASP A 416 17.79 -21.14 11.18
C ASP A 416 17.42 -20.89 9.71
N GLY A 417 17.19 -19.63 9.33
CA GLY A 417 16.85 -19.25 7.96
C GLY A 417 15.42 -19.59 7.55
N THR A 418 14.57 -20.06 8.47
CA THR A 418 13.14 -20.32 8.21
C THR A 418 12.35 -19.03 8.01
N GLU A 419 11.21 -19.10 7.32
CA GLU A 419 10.29 -17.97 7.15
C GLU A 419 9.12 -18.11 8.14
N ASP A 420 9.02 -17.16 9.07
CA ASP A 420 7.85 -16.97 9.92
C ASP A 420 6.76 -16.24 9.12
N VAL A 421 5.55 -16.81 9.11
CA VAL A 421 4.43 -16.30 8.33
C VAL A 421 3.34 -15.77 9.25
N ASP A 422 3.17 -14.44 9.24
CA ASP A 422 2.24 -13.72 10.11
C ASP A 422 1.12 -13.04 9.34
N ALA A 423 0.01 -12.82 10.05
CA ALA A 423 -1.08 -12.01 9.54
C ALA A 423 -0.62 -10.54 9.44
N SER A 424 -0.90 -9.88 8.31
CA SER A 424 -0.70 -8.43 8.25
C SER A 424 -1.54 -7.73 9.32
N ARG A 425 -0.99 -6.68 9.93
CA ARG A 425 -1.74 -5.78 10.83
C ARG A 425 -2.96 -5.13 10.18
N LEU A 426 -2.99 -5.11 8.85
CA LEU A 426 -4.12 -4.62 8.10
C LEU A 426 -5.20 -5.67 7.92
N SER A 427 -4.94 -6.98 8.10
CA SER A 427 -5.82 -8.14 7.84
C SER A 427 -7.21 -8.07 8.51
N LYS A 428 -8.17 -8.90 8.05
CA LYS A 428 -9.50 -8.93 8.70
C LYS A 428 -9.36 -9.40 10.16
N TYR A 429 -8.50 -10.40 10.37
CA TYR A 429 -8.16 -10.94 11.67
C TYR A 429 -7.65 -9.85 12.63
N GLU A 430 -6.67 -9.05 12.22
CA GLU A 430 -6.11 -8.00 13.08
C GLU A 430 -7.08 -6.83 13.32
N MET A 431 -7.90 -6.47 12.32
CA MET A 431 -8.98 -5.50 12.51
C MET A 431 -10.04 -5.99 13.50
N ALA A 432 -10.31 -7.30 13.54
CA ALA A 432 -11.19 -7.92 14.53
C ALA A 432 -10.54 -7.88 15.92
N ASN A 433 -9.24 -8.14 16.04
CA ASN A 433 -8.51 -8.01 17.31
C ASN A 433 -8.51 -6.57 17.85
N LEU A 434 -8.44 -5.56 16.98
CA LEU A 434 -8.64 -4.16 17.39
C LEU A 434 -10.05 -3.90 17.91
N LEU A 435 -11.08 -4.44 17.25
CA LEU A 435 -12.45 -4.39 17.75
C LEU A 435 -12.58 -5.02 19.14
N LYS A 436 -11.99 -6.20 19.38
CA LYS A 436 -11.95 -6.84 20.71
C LYS A 436 -11.36 -5.91 21.77
N LYS A 437 -10.23 -5.27 21.44
CA LYS A 437 -9.56 -4.32 22.34
C LYS A 437 -10.47 -3.14 22.68
N ILE A 438 -11.15 -2.56 21.68
CA ILE A 438 -12.11 -1.47 21.92
C ILE A 438 -13.27 -1.92 22.79
N LEU A 439 -13.89 -3.06 22.50
CA LEU A 439 -15.04 -3.55 23.28
C LEU A 439 -14.66 -3.85 24.74
N LYS A 440 -13.44 -4.34 24.99
CA LYS A 440 -12.89 -4.50 26.33
C LYS A 440 -12.69 -3.14 27.03
N LEU A 441 -12.14 -2.15 26.33
CA LEU A 441 -11.95 -0.79 26.87
C LEU A 441 -13.27 -0.09 27.17
N SER A 442 -14.28 -0.23 26.31
CA SER A 442 -15.62 0.35 26.51
C SER A 442 -16.49 -0.44 27.48
N ARG A 443 -16.01 -1.59 27.99
CA ARG A 443 -16.76 -2.53 28.84
C ARG A 443 -18.09 -2.95 28.21
N THR A 444 -18.12 -3.06 26.88
CA THR A 444 -19.31 -3.47 26.15
C THR A 444 -19.50 -4.97 26.30
N PRO A 445 -20.67 -5.46 26.73
CA PRO A 445 -20.97 -6.89 26.79
C PRO A 445 -20.90 -7.50 25.39
N ILE A 446 -20.32 -8.70 25.29
CA ILE A 446 -20.17 -9.42 24.02
C ILE A 446 -20.74 -10.82 24.21
N ALA A 447 -21.59 -11.24 23.28
CA ALA A 447 -21.99 -12.64 23.20
C ALA A 447 -20.75 -13.51 22.93
N ARG A 448 -20.67 -14.69 23.55
CA ARG A 448 -19.61 -15.66 23.26
C ARG A 448 -19.79 -16.17 21.82
N GLU A 449 -18.68 -16.53 21.15
CA GLU A 449 -18.69 -17.27 19.86
C GLU A 449 -19.20 -16.49 18.64
N LEU A 450 -18.97 -15.18 18.57
CA LEU A 450 -19.31 -14.40 17.38
C LEU A 450 -18.25 -14.55 16.27
N SER A 451 -18.71 -14.87 15.06
CA SER A 451 -17.89 -14.86 13.84
C SER A 451 -17.69 -13.44 13.31
N TYR A 452 -16.66 -13.24 12.48
CA TYR A 452 -16.38 -11.95 11.87
C TYR A 452 -17.54 -11.46 10.98
N GLU A 453 -18.19 -12.37 10.26
CA GLU A 453 -19.40 -12.09 9.51
C GLU A 453 -20.54 -11.60 10.41
N GLN A 454 -20.83 -12.31 11.51
CA GLN A 454 -21.90 -11.93 12.44
C GLN A 454 -21.65 -10.55 13.05
N LEU A 455 -20.40 -10.22 13.40
CA LEU A 455 -20.03 -8.89 13.88
C LEU A 455 -20.30 -7.77 12.87
N LYS A 456 -20.15 -8.06 11.56
CA LYS A 456 -20.52 -7.12 10.49
C LYS A 456 -22.03 -7.06 10.32
N CYS A 457 -22.71 -8.20 10.35
CA CYS A 457 -24.16 -8.28 10.20
C CYS A 457 -24.90 -7.53 11.31
N GLY A 458 -24.39 -7.54 12.55
CA GLY A 458 -24.92 -6.76 13.66
C GLY A 458 -24.86 -5.23 13.48
N VAL A 459 -24.23 -4.72 12.41
CA VAL A 459 -24.22 -3.30 12.04
C VAL A 459 -25.34 -3.03 11.03
N GLU A 460 -26.60 -3.19 11.46
CA GLU A 460 -27.77 -3.22 10.58
C GLU A 460 -27.87 -2.02 9.63
N HIS A 461 -27.71 -0.80 10.14
CA HIS A 461 -27.78 0.43 9.33
C HIS A 461 -26.74 0.44 8.20
N TYR A 462 -25.53 -0.05 8.45
CA TYR A 462 -24.50 -0.17 7.41
C TYR A 462 -24.86 -1.26 6.40
N GLN A 463 -25.41 -2.39 6.84
CA GLN A 463 -25.80 -3.48 5.94
C GLN A 463 -26.98 -3.07 5.04
N ILE A 464 -27.98 -2.39 5.59
CA ILE A 464 -29.12 -1.85 4.85
C ILE A 464 -28.65 -0.84 3.80
N ALA A 465 -27.81 0.13 4.18
CA ALA A 465 -27.28 1.11 3.23
C ALA A 465 -26.39 0.46 2.16
N LYS A 466 -25.57 -0.55 2.54
CA LYS A 466 -24.78 -1.34 1.60
C LYS A 466 -25.69 -2.04 0.60
N GLN A 467 -26.71 -2.75 1.05
CA GLN A 467 -27.61 -3.51 0.18
C GLN A 467 -28.37 -2.58 -0.77
N SER A 468 -28.91 -1.47 -0.24
CA SER A 468 -29.58 -0.43 -1.04
C SER A 468 -28.68 0.14 -2.14
N LEU A 469 -27.39 0.35 -1.87
CA LEU A 469 -26.43 0.75 -2.90
C LEU A 469 -26.25 -0.34 -3.97
N LEU A 470 -26.13 -1.62 -3.58
CA LEU A 470 -25.97 -2.70 -4.55
C LEU A 470 -27.20 -2.84 -5.45
N ASP A 471 -28.39 -2.73 -4.87
CA ASP A 471 -29.65 -2.80 -5.61
C ASP A 471 -29.78 -1.61 -6.58
N TYR A 472 -29.37 -0.41 -6.15
CA TYR A 472 -29.30 0.77 -7.02
C TYR A 472 -28.35 0.57 -8.21
N LEU A 473 -27.15 0.03 -7.98
CA LEU A 473 -26.17 -0.21 -9.06
C LEU A 473 -26.72 -1.20 -10.10
N ARG A 474 -27.38 -2.26 -9.65
CA ARG A 474 -28.06 -3.22 -10.53
C ARG A 474 -29.19 -2.56 -11.31
N ALA A 475 -30.06 -1.82 -10.63
CA ALA A 475 -31.20 -1.12 -11.25
C ALA A 475 -30.75 -0.06 -12.29
N LYS A 476 -29.56 0.51 -12.13
CA LYS A 476 -28.95 1.43 -13.10
C LYS A 476 -28.13 0.74 -14.20
N GLY A 477 -28.18 -0.58 -14.29
CA GLY A 477 -27.46 -1.35 -15.31
C GLY A 477 -25.93 -1.29 -15.17
N MET A 478 -25.41 -0.94 -14.00
CA MET A 478 -23.96 -0.83 -13.79
C MET A 478 -23.29 -2.19 -13.58
N GLY A 479 -24.06 -3.27 -13.46
CA GLY A 479 -23.60 -4.62 -13.20
C GLY A 479 -23.64 -4.99 -11.72
N ASP A 480 -23.37 -6.27 -11.42
CA ASP A 480 -23.40 -6.80 -10.07
C ASP A 480 -22.07 -6.61 -9.33
N TRP A 481 -22.18 -6.27 -8.04
CA TRP A 481 -21.00 -6.20 -7.17
C TRP A 481 -20.53 -7.60 -6.80
N GLN A 482 -19.34 -7.96 -7.29
CA GLN A 482 -18.72 -9.25 -7.00
C GLN A 482 -18.36 -9.36 -5.51
N LYS A 483 -18.93 -10.38 -4.85
CA LYS A 483 -18.68 -10.73 -3.45
C LYS A 483 -17.70 -11.90 -3.38
N LYS A 484 -16.96 -11.97 -2.27
CA LYS A 484 -16.12 -13.13 -1.94
C LYS A 484 -16.99 -14.22 -1.33
N PRO A 485 -16.55 -15.50 -1.35
CA PRO A 485 -17.20 -16.59 -0.63
C PRO A 485 -17.38 -16.23 0.86
N ALA A 486 -18.50 -16.66 1.44
CA ALA A 486 -18.87 -16.32 2.83
C ALA A 486 -17.88 -16.91 3.84
N GLU A 487 -17.31 -18.07 3.53
CA GLU A 487 -16.32 -18.82 4.29
C GLU A 487 -15.09 -17.96 4.64
N MET A 488 -14.75 -16.98 3.80
CA MET A 488 -13.66 -16.01 4.06
C MET A 488 -13.97 -14.98 5.16
N GLU A 489 -15.18 -14.99 5.72
CA GLU A 489 -15.64 -14.12 6.82
C GLU A 489 -16.22 -14.91 8.01
N MET A 490 -16.32 -16.25 7.93
CA MET A 490 -16.93 -17.08 8.97
C MET A 490 -16.00 -17.48 10.13
N PHE A 491 -14.77 -16.99 10.18
CA PHE A 491 -13.85 -17.29 11.28
C PHE A 491 -14.35 -16.69 12.61
N ASN A 492 -14.17 -17.45 13.69
CA ASN A 492 -14.52 -17.03 15.03
C ASN A 492 -13.62 -15.90 15.51
N VAL A 493 -14.25 -14.87 16.08
CA VAL A 493 -13.57 -13.76 16.71
C VAL A 493 -13.60 -13.97 18.22
N PHE A 494 -14.77 -14.15 18.83
CA PHE A 494 -14.90 -14.25 20.30
C PHE A 494 -15.02 -15.65 20.85
#